data_AF-A0A821M3L9-F1
#
_entry.id   AF-A0A821M3L9-F1
#
_cell.length_a   1.000
_cell.length_b   1.000
_cell.length_c   1.000
_cell.angle_alpha   90.00
_cell.angle_beta   90.00
_cell.angle_gamma   90.00
#
_symmetry.space_group_name_H-M   'P 1'
#
loop_
_entity.id
_entity.type
_entity.pdbx_description
1 polymer ?
#
loop_
_entity_poly.entity_id
_entity_poly.type
_entity_poly.pdbx_seq_one_letter_code
_entity_poly.pdbx_strand_id
1 'polypeptide(L)' 'ALNVPFDEIINRLKDRWVHAPSGRVYNLLWNPPKVAGKDDNTGEPLTQREDDKPAVIRSRLE' A
#
# COMPACT_ATOMS: atom_id res chain seq x y z
N ALA A 1 -7.15 -6.68 -23.02
CA ALA A 1 -7.53 -6.47 -21.61
C ALA A 1 -6.41 -7.00 -20.74
N LEU A 2 -5.91 -6.21 -19.78
CA LEU A 2 -5.02 -6.72 -18.74
C LEU A 2 -5.84 -7.64 -17.83
N ASN A 3 -5.79 -8.95 -18.06
CA ASN A 3 -6.44 -9.94 -17.23
C ASN A 3 -5.56 -10.24 -16.02
N VAL A 4 -5.48 -9.27 -15.10
CA VAL A 4 -4.73 -9.45 -13.84
C VAL A 4 -5.69 -10.07 -12.82
N PRO A 5 -5.36 -11.21 -12.22
CA PRO A 5 -6.19 -11.82 -11.19
C PRO A 5 -6.46 -10.83 -10.05
N PHE A 6 -7.71 -10.75 -9.60
CA PHE A 6 -8.13 -9.85 -8.52
C PHE A 6 -7.26 -10.03 -7.26
N ASP A 7 -6.87 -11.27 -6.96
CA ASP A 7 -6.03 -11.60 -5.81
C ASP A 7 -4.61 -11.01 -5.93
N GLU A 8 -4.04 -10.92 -7.14
CA GLU A 8 -2.76 -10.24 -7.35
C GLU A 8 -2.88 -8.73 -7.10
N ILE A 9 -3.97 -8.12 -7.54
CA ILE A 9 -4.22 -6.68 -7.32
C ILE A 9 -4.35 -6.39 -5.83
N ILE A 10 -5.11 -7.24 -5.12
CA ILE A 10 -5.30 -7.13 -3.66
C ILE A 10 -3.97 -7.28 -2.93
N ASN A 11 -3.14 -8.27 -3.30
CA ASN A 11 -1.85 -8.48 -2.67
C ASN A 11 -0.92 -7.27 -2.88
N ARG A 12 -0.88 -6.70 -4.09
CA ARG A 12 -0.07 -5.50 -4.36
C ARG A 12 -0.51 -4.28 -3.56
N LEU A 13 -1.80 -4.14 -3.27
CA LEU A 13 -2.35 -2.99 -2.56
C LEU A 13 -2.25 -3.14 -1.03
N LYS A 14 -2.37 -4.38 -0.51
CA LYS A 14 -2.18 -4.68 0.93
C LYS A 14 -0.79 -4.36 1.45
N ASP A 15 0.22 -4.44 0.58
CA ASP A 15 1.60 -4.23 1.00
C ASP A 15 2.05 -2.77 0.90
N ARG A 16 1.20 -1.85 0.42
CA ARG A 16 1.56 -0.44 0.24
C ARG A 16 1.30 0.38 1.51
N TRP A 17 2.36 0.97 2.04
CA TRP A 17 2.33 1.88 3.19
C TRP A 17 2.81 3.27 2.77
N VAL A 18 2.26 4.32 3.36
CA VAL A 18 2.57 5.70 2.98
C VAL A 18 2.86 6.55 4.21
N HIS A 19 3.92 7.35 4.14
CA HIS A 19 4.17 8.38 5.14
C HIS A 19 3.44 9.67 4.72
N ALA A 20 2.26 9.94 5.31
CA ALA A 20 1.36 11.01 4.85
C ALA A 20 1.99 12.41 4.73
N PRO A 21 2.82 12.90 5.68
CA PRO A 21 3.46 14.21 5.57
C PRO A 21 4.44 14.34 4.40
N SER A 22 5.13 13.25 4.03
CA SER A 22 6.19 13.29 3.02
C SER A 22 5.80 12.69 1.67
N GLY A 23 4.72 11.91 1.62
CA GLY A 23 4.33 11.13 0.44
C GLY A 23 5.20 9.92 0.14
N ARG A 24 6.22 9.60 0.95
CA ARG A 24 7.05 8.40 0.77
C ARG A 24 6.20 7.14 0.82
N VAL A 25 6.52 6.19 -0.05
CA VAL A 25 5.81 4.93 -0.19
C VAL A 25 6.75 3.79 0.14
N TYR A 26 6.24 2.88 0.97
CA TYR A 26 6.88 1.65 1.38
C TYR A 26 6.08 0.47 0.85
N ASN A 27 6.77 -0.62 0.55
CA ASN A 27 6.13 -1.88 0.19
C ASN A 27 6.76 -3.02 0.99
N LEU A 28 5.96 -3.76 1.74
CA LEU A 28 6.50 -4.78 2.66
C LEU A 28 7.29 -5.92 1.97
N LEU A 29 7.08 -6.16 0.68
CA LEU A 29 7.78 -7.20 -0.09
C LEU A 29 9.05 -6.68 -0.78
N TRP A 30 9.00 -5.51 -1.41
CA TRP A 30 10.09 -5.02 -2.27
C TRP A 30 10.88 -3.84 -1.69
N ASN A 31 10.26 -3.06 -0.81
CA ASN A 31 10.89 -1.90 -0.16
C ASN A 31 10.34 -1.71 1.26
N PRO A 32 10.60 -2.68 2.17
CA PRO A 32 10.08 -2.61 3.53
C PRO A 32 10.76 -1.46 4.30
N PRO A 33 10.05 -0.79 5.21
CA PRO A 33 10.68 0.17 6.11
C PRO A 33 11.66 -0.56 7.02
N LYS A 34 12.72 0.13 7.46
CA LYS A 34 13.70 -0.37 8.44
C LYS A 34 13.02 -0.77 9.74
N VAL A 35 11.99 -0.05 10.15
CA VAL A 35 11.15 -0.37 11.29
C VAL A 35 9.70 -0.49 10.83
N ALA A 36 9.07 -1.62 11.13
CA ALA A 36 7.70 -1.88 10.74
C ALA A 36 6.75 -0.75 11.20
N GLY A 37 5.98 -0.22 10.25
CA GLY A 37 5.02 0.86 10.50
C GLY A 37 5.63 2.23 10.75
N LYS A 38 6.93 2.45 10.50
CA LYS A 38 7.59 3.75 10.66
C LYS A 38 8.33 4.21 9.42
N ASP A 39 8.31 5.51 9.20
CA ASP A 39 9.12 6.15 8.17
C ASP A 39 10.61 6.12 8.54
N ASP A 40 11.46 5.80 7.56
CA ASP A 40 12.90 5.60 7.77
C ASP A 40 13.67 6.88 8.08
N ASN A 41 13.12 8.04 7.72
CA ASN A 41 13.80 9.32 7.89
C ASN A 41 13.31 10.06 9.13
N THR A 42 12.00 10.03 9.41
CA THR A 42 11.40 10.78 10.53
C THR A 42 11.05 9.90 11.73
N GLY A 43 10.91 8.58 11.55
CA GLY A 43 10.43 7.66 12.58
C GLY A 43 8.93 7.78 12.88
N GLU A 44 8.21 8.61 12.12
CA GLU A 44 6.77 8.83 12.24
C GLU A 44 5.97 7.64 11.70
N PRO A 45 4.72 7.45 12.16
CA PRO A 45 3.91 6.31 11.75
C PRO A 45 3.56 6.35 10.25
N LEU A 46 3.69 5.20 9.61
CA LEU A 46 3.15 4.97 8.28
C LEU A 46 1.66 4.66 8.36
N THR A 47 0.92 5.05 7.32
CA THR A 47 -0.50 4.74 7.19
C THR A 47 -0.76 4.00 5.90
N GLN A 48 -1.73 3.09 5.95
CA GLN A 48 -2.31 2.48 4.76
C GLN A 48 -3.59 3.24 4.41
N ARG A 49 -3.84 3.50 3.13
CA ARG A 49 -5.08 4.16 2.73
C ARG A 49 -6.23 3.17 2.88
N GLU A 50 -7.33 3.61 3.50
CA GLU A 50 -8.53 2.79 3.61
C GLU A 50 -9.14 2.39 2.25
N ASP A 51 -8.79 3.12 1.19
CA ASP A 51 -9.19 2.85 -0.20
C ASP A 51 -8.60 1.54 -0.77
N ASP A 52 -7.60 0.95 -0.12
CA ASP A 52 -7.06 -0.37 -0.48
C ASP A 52 -7.96 -1.53 0.01
N LYS A 53 -9.12 -1.22 0.59
CA LYS A 53 -10.13 -2.24 0.91
C LYS A 53 -10.65 -2.88 -0.38
N PRO A 54 -10.82 -4.22 -0.41
CA PRO A 54 -11.25 -4.97 -1.60
C PRO A 54 -12.52 -4.42 -2.26
N ALA A 55 -13.43 -3.87 -1.45
CA ALA A 55 -14.70 -3.30 -1.89
C ALA A 55 -14.52 -2.07 -2.80
N VAL A 56 -13.55 -1.19 -2.50
CA VAL A 56 -13.30 0.06 -3.25
C VAL A 56 -12.57 -0.24 -4.56
N ILE A 57 -11.67 -1.23 -4.54
CA ILE A 57 -10.91 -1.68 -5.71
C ILE A 57 -11.83 -2.30 -6.77
N ARG A 58 -12.85 -3.09 -6.36
CA ARG A 58 -13.85 -3.64 -7.29
C ARG A 58 -14.57 -2.55 -8.07
N SER A 59 -14.99 -1.47 -7.40
CA SER A 59 -15.72 -0.36 -8.03
C SER A 59 -14.89 0.45 -9.04
N ARG A 60 -13.55 0.33 -9.03
CA ARG A 60 -12.68 1.01 -10.01
C ARG A 60 -12.32 0.16 -11.22
N LEU A 61 -12.63 -1.14 -11.20
CA LEU A 61 -12.25 -2.09 -12.27
C LEU A 61 -13.43 -2.52 -13.15
N GLU A 62 -14.66 -2.06 -12.85
CA GLU A 62 -15.83 -2.17 -13.74
C GLU A 62 -15.83 -1.08 -14.82
#